data_AF-A0A2V8HU43-F1
#
_entry.id   AF-A0A2V8HU43-F1
#
_cell.length_a   1.000
_cell.length_b   1.000
_cell.length_c   1.000
_cell.angle_alpha   90.00
_cell.angle_beta   90.00
_cell.angle_gamma   90.00
#
_symmetry.space_group_name_H-M   'P 1'
#
loop_
_entity.id
_entity.type
_entity.pdbx_description
1 polymer ?
#
loop_
_entity_poly.entity_id
_entity_poly.type
_entity_poly.pdbx_seq_one_letter_code
_entity_poly.pdbx_strand_id
1 'polypeptide(L)'
;MKRTASAKKSSSARGTSTRRRKSAAPRKFAVCVRNDGYEASLERNKIYTVLPDEGAERDGDLRVIDESGEDYLFSADRFVAIEVPAAVRASLLKAAQG
;
A
#
# COMPACT_ATOMS: atom_id res chain seq x y z
N MET A 1 -18.84 6.25 -55.97
CA MET A 1 -19.36 7.36 -55.14
C MET A 1 -20.39 6.82 -54.13
N LYS A 2 -20.27 7.24 -52.85
CA LYS A 2 -21.29 7.54 -51.79
C LYS A 2 -22.62 6.70 -51.77
N ARG A 3 -23.20 6.16 -50.68
CA ARG A 3 -23.46 6.68 -49.31
C ARG A 3 -24.01 5.60 -48.32
N THR A 4 -23.65 5.74 -47.04
CA THR A 4 -24.45 5.69 -45.77
C THR A 4 -25.19 4.43 -45.25
N ALA A 5 -24.66 3.95 -44.11
CA ALA A 5 -25.24 3.78 -42.75
C ALA A 5 -26.76 3.68 -42.49
N SER A 6 -27.12 2.71 -41.62
CA SER A 6 -28.31 2.65 -40.72
C SER A 6 -28.06 1.50 -39.71
N ALA A 7 -28.45 1.49 -38.44
CA ALA A 7 -29.08 2.46 -37.55
C ALA A 7 -28.84 2.03 -36.09
N LYS A 8 -28.57 3.04 -35.26
CA LYS A 8 -28.71 3.23 -33.80
C LYS A 8 -29.50 2.15 -33.01
N LYS A 9 -28.87 1.55 -31.99
CA LYS A 9 -29.59 1.08 -30.79
C LYS A 9 -28.91 1.63 -29.53
N SER A 10 -29.67 2.48 -28.85
CA SER A 10 -29.38 3.08 -27.56
C SER A 10 -29.43 2.06 -26.44
N SER A 11 -28.49 2.13 -25.50
CA SER A 11 -28.78 1.85 -24.10
C SER A 11 -27.92 2.75 -23.21
N SER A 12 -28.62 3.65 -22.54
CA SER A 12 -28.11 4.50 -21.49
C SER A 12 -27.80 3.62 -20.28
N ALA A 13 -26.54 3.59 -19.86
CA ALA A 13 -26.19 3.24 -18.50
C ALA A 13 -25.24 4.30 -17.95
N ARG A 14 -25.81 5.39 -17.41
CA ARG A 14 -25.12 6.23 -16.44
C ARG A 14 -24.94 5.41 -15.17
N GLY A 15 -23.94 4.53 -15.17
CA GLY A 15 -23.39 3.99 -13.93
C GLY A 15 -22.50 5.06 -13.34
N THR A 16 -23.04 5.95 -12.52
CA THR A 16 -22.22 6.70 -11.56
C THR A 16 -21.60 5.67 -10.62
N SER A 17 -20.40 5.20 -10.98
CA SER A 17 -19.52 4.50 -10.07
C SER A 17 -19.17 5.49 -8.98
N THR A 18 -19.99 5.52 -7.92
CA THR A 18 -19.54 6.00 -6.63
C THR A 18 -18.44 5.05 -6.22
N ARG A 19 -17.20 5.37 -6.64
CA ARG A 19 -15.99 4.86 -6.00
C ARG A 19 -16.16 5.23 -4.53
N ARG A 20 -16.68 4.27 -3.76
CA ARG A 20 -16.65 4.27 -2.33
C ARG A 20 -15.17 4.40 -2.01
N ARG A 21 -14.72 5.61 -1.68
CA ARG A 21 -13.37 5.82 -1.14
C ARG A 21 -13.34 4.93 0.09
N LYS A 22 -12.74 3.75 -0.04
CA LYS A 22 -12.42 2.87 1.08
C LYS A 22 -11.62 3.78 1.99
N SER A 23 -12.22 4.21 3.10
CA SER A 23 -11.59 5.11 4.04
C SER A 23 -10.28 4.45 4.43
N ALA A 24 -9.17 4.90 3.83
CA ALA A 24 -7.89 4.28 4.05
C ALA A 24 -7.59 4.53 5.53
N ALA A 25 -7.56 3.45 6.32
CA ALA A 25 -7.09 3.54 7.69
C ALA A 25 -5.73 4.26 7.69
N PRO A 26 -5.44 5.09 8.69
CA PRO A 26 -4.18 5.82 8.73
C PRO A 26 -3.03 4.82 8.61
N ARG A 27 -2.19 4.98 7.57
CA ARG A 27 -1.01 4.13 7.39
C ARG A 27 -0.13 4.20 8.65
N LYS A 28 0.31 3.05 9.13
CA LYS A 28 1.25 2.93 10.25
C LYS A 28 2.68 2.84 9.69
N PHE A 29 3.67 3.13 10.52
CA PHE A 29 5.09 3.08 10.14
C PHE A 29 5.89 2.33 11.19
N ALA A 30 6.96 1.67 10.76
CA ALA A 30 7.88 1.00 11.65
C ALA A 30 9.32 1.10 11.13
N VAL A 31 10.29 1.10 12.04
CA VAL A 31 11.72 1.07 11.72
C VAL A 31 12.22 -0.37 11.80
N CYS A 32 12.89 -0.84 10.76
CA CYS A 32 13.63 -2.11 10.83
C CYS A 32 14.88 -1.92 11.72
N VAL A 33 14.94 -2.58 12.87
CA VAL A 33 16.10 -2.46 13.80
C VAL A 33 17.13 -3.58 13.60
N ARG A 34 16.72 -4.68 12.95
CA ARG A 34 17.57 -5.84 12.67
C ARG A 34 17.08 -6.57 11.41
N ASN A 35 17.99 -6.84 10.48
CA ASN A 35 17.72 -7.47 9.18
C ASN A 35 18.51 -8.77 8.95
N ASP A 36 18.96 -9.42 10.03
CA ASP A 36 19.75 -10.65 9.96
C ASP A 36 18.99 -11.77 9.21
N GLY A 37 19.63 -12.32 8.18
CA GLY A 37 19.05 -13.35 7.30
C GLY A 37 18.08 -12.81 6.25
N TYR A 38 17.87 -11.49 6.19
CA TYR A 38 16.98 -10.81 5.24
C TYR A 38 17.64 -9.56 4.65
N GLU A 39 18.97 -9.51 4.55
CA GLU A 39 19.73 -8.33 4.13
C GLU A 39 19.43 -7.91 2.68
N ALA A 40 18.92 -8.83 1.86
CA ALA A 40 18.47 -8.56 0.50
C ALA A 40 17.06 -7.97 0.41
N SER A 41 16.26 -8.07 1.48
CA SER A 41 14.85 -7.65 1.52
C SER A 41 14.57 -6.55 2.53
N LEU A 42 15.42 -6.41 3.56
CA LEU A 42 15.29 -5.46 4.63
C LEU A 42 16.55 -4.62 4.79
N GLU A 43 16.35 -3.31 4.82
CA GLU A 43 17.37 -2.32 5.12
C GLU A 43 17.28 -1.89 6.60
N ARG A 44 18.36 -2.11 7.34
CA ARG A 44 18.43 -1.70 8.76
C ARG A 44 18.33 -0.17 8.89
N ASN A 45 17.56 0.27 9.88
CA ASN A 45 17.20 1.66 10.19
C ASN A 45 16.26 2.34 9.19
N LYS A 46 15.77 1.63 8.19
CA LYS A 46 14.78 2.16 7.25
C LYS A 46 13.38 2.17 7.86
N ILE A 47 12.60 3.20 7.48
CA ILE A 47 11.19 3.31 7.84
C ILE A 47 10.35 2.63 6.76
N TYR A 48 9.60 1.62 7.17
CA TYR A 48 8.67 0.87 6.34
C TYR A 48 7.23 1.31 6.60
N THR A 49 6.38 1.22 5.57
CA THR A 49 4.94 1.37 5.71
C THR A 49 4.34 0.05 6.16
N VAL A 50 3.50 0.07 7.19
CA VAL A 50 2.82 -1.13 7.71
C VAL A 50 1.38 -1.17 7.21
N LEU A 51 0.99 -2.33 6.68
CA LEU A 51 -0.38 -2.65 6.30
C LEU A 51 -1.09 -3.37 7.46
N PRO A 52 -2.32 -2.95 7.82
CA PRO A 52 -3.12 -3.68 8.80
C PRO A 52 -3.43 -5.10 8.31
N ASP A 53 -3.04 -6.09 9.10
CA ASP A 53 -3.29 -7.50 8.82
C ASP A 53 -3.43 -8.26 10.13
N GLU A 54 -4.68 -8.45 10.58
CA GLU A 54 -4.99 -9.14 11.83
C GLU A 54 -4.54 -10.61 11.82
N GLY A 55 -4.44 -11.24 10.65
CA GLY A 55 -3.94 -12.61 10.54
C GLY A 55 -2.45 -12.67 10.86
N ALA A 56 -1.66 -11.85 10.18
CA ALA A 56 -0.23 -11.72 10.45
C ALA A 56 0.08 -11.31 11.88
N GLU A 57 -0.64 -10.31 12.41
CA GLU A 57 -0.43 -9.83 13.79
C GLU A 57 -0.65 -10.95 14.82
N ARG A 58 -1.61 -11.87 14.58
CA ARG A 58 -1.85 -13.03 15.46
C ARG A 58 -0.73 -14.06 15.42
N ASP A 59 -0.05 -14.17 14.30
CA ASP A 59 1.08 -15.09 14.10
C ASP A 59 2.42 -14.46 14.52
N GLY A 60 2.42 -13.21 15.00
CA GLY A 60 3.61 -12.48 15.41
C GLY A 60 4.38 -11.85 14.25
N ASP A 61 3.71 -11.70 13.11
CA ASP A 61 4.25 -11.11 11.89
C ASP A 61 3.72 -9.69 11.66
N LEU A 62 4.45 -8.95 10.83
CA LEU A 62 4.15 -7.60 10.40
C LEU A 62 4.17 -7.53 8.88
N ARG A 63 3.07 -7.08 8.29
CA ARG A 63 2.98 -6.83 6.85
C ARG A 63 3.52 -5.45 6.51
N VAL A 64 4.64 -5.39 5.79
CA VAL A 64 5.31 -4.14 5.40
C VAL A 64 5.37 -4.00 3.88
N ILE A 65 5.40 -2.76 3.40
CA ILE A 65 5.65 -2.43 1.99
C ILE A 65 7.11 -2.02 1.82
N ASP A 66 7.81 -2.65 0.88
CA ASP A 66 9.19 -2.33 0.52
C ASP A 66 9.27 -1.19 -0.53
N GLU A 67 10.45 -0.99 -1.15
CA GLU A 67 10.66 0.07 -2.14
C GLU A 67 10.00 -0.23 -3.49
N SER A 68 9.72 -1.51 -3.79
CA SER A 68 9.03 -1.90 -5.01
C SER A 68 7.52 -1.64 -4.93
N GLY A 69 7.00 -1.37 -3.72
CA GLY A 69 5.58 -1.20 -3.48
C GLY A 69 4.84 -2.50 -3.20
N GLU A 70 5.55 -3.63 -3.22
CA GLU A 70 5.03 -4.96 -2.88
C GLU A 70 4.97 -5.15 -1.36
N ASP A 71 4.00 -5.95 -0.91
CA ASP A 71 3.86 -6.27 0.51
C ASP A 71 4.47 -7.62 0.88
N TYR A 72 5.18 -7.62 2.02
CA TYR A 72 5.86 -8.79 2.56
C TYR A 72 5.55 -8.97 4.04
N LEU A 73 5.60 -10.22 4.49
CA LEU A 73 5.47 -10.60 5.90
C LEU A 73 6.83 -10.92 6.50
N PHE A 74 7.11 -10.32 7.64
CA PHE A 74 8.29 -10.59 8.45
C PHE A 74 7.92 -10.62 9.92
N SER A 75 8.71 -11.30 10.74
CA SER A 75 8.49 -11.29 12.18
C SER A 75 8.49 -9.86 12.73
N ALA A 76 7.48 -9.53 13.53
CA ALA A 76 7.29 -8.20 14.09
C ALA A 76 8.43 -7.77 15.02
N ASP A 77 9.18 -8.72 15.60
CA ASP A 77 10.30 -8.45 16.52
C ASP A 77 11.50 -7.73 15.84
N ARG A 78 11.54 -7.71 14.51
CA ARG A 78 12.53 -6.99 13.70
C ARG A 78 12.23 -5.50 13.59
N PHE A 79 11.04 -5.08 14.00
CA PHE A 79 10.53 -3.74 13.77
C PHE A 79 10.13 -3.04 15.06
N VAL A 80 10.31 -1.71 15.06
CA VAL A 80 9.80 -0.83 16.11
C VAL A 80 8.79 0.12 15.50
N ALA A 81 7.54 0.06 15.95
CA ALA A 81 6.48 0.98 15.51
C ALA A 81 6.82 2.42 15.90
N ILE A 82 6.59 3.36 14.98
CA ILE A 82 6.84 4.78 15.21
C ILE A 82 5.68 5.65 14.74
N GLU A 83 5.48 6.74 15.45
CA GLU A 83 4.73 7.89 14.93
C GLU A 83 5.70 8.83 14.23
N VAL A 84 5.31 9.27 13.03
CA VAL A 84 6.10 10.23 12.25
C VAL A 84 5.31 11.53 12.08
N PRO A 85 5.99 12.70 12.07
CA PRO A 85 5.35 13.97 11.76
C PRO A 85 4.61 13.94 10.42
N ALA A 86 3.55 14.74 10.29
CA ALA A 86 2.70 14.74 9.09
C ALA A 86 3.49 14.99 7.79
N ALA A 87 4.50 15.87 7.82
CA ALA A 87 5.38 16.12 6.67
C ALA A 87 6.16 14.86 6.24
N VAL A 88 6.70 14.11 7.20
CA VAL A 88 7.42 12.86 6.95
C VAL A 88 6.46 11.79 6.42
N ARG A 89 5.28 11.63 7.04
CA ARG A 89 4.22 10.75 6.54
C ARG A 89 3.91 11.03 5.07
N ALA A 90 3.69 12.29 4.71
CA ALA A 90 3.40 12.68 3.33
C ALA A 90 4.56 12.37 2.36
N SER A 91 5.81 12.53 2.80
CA SER A 91 6.99 12.18 2.00
C SER A 91 7.11 10.68 1.78
N LEU A 92 7.00 9.87 2.85
CA LEU A 92 7.08 8.41 2.79
C LEU A 92 5.99 7.81 1.90
N LEU A 93 4.77 8.32 2.00
CA LEU A 93 3.66 7.87 1.16
C LEU A 93 3.87 8.16 -0.33
N LYS A 94 4.61 9.22 -0.69
CA LYS A 94 4.95 9.52 -2.08
C LYS A 94 6.06 8.60 -2.59
N ALA A 95 7.05 8.29 -1.76
CA ALA A 95 8.15 7.40 -2.13
C ALA A 95 7.68 5.99 -2.47
N ALA A 96 6.71 5.46 -1.72
CA ALA A 96 6.14 4.11 -1.96
C ALA A 96 5.14 4.02 -3.14
N GLN A 97 5.08 5.02 -4.02
CA GLN A 97 4.14 5.08 -5.17
C GLN A 97 4.85 5.19 -6.53
N GLY A 98 6.18 5.30 -6.56
CA GLY A 98 6.97 5.46 -7.78
C GLY A 98 8.04 4.40 -7.87
#